data_AF-A0A0S4G9E5-F1
#
_entry.id   AF-A0A0S4G9E5-F1
#
_cell.length_a   1.000
_cell.length_b   1.000
_cell.length_c   1.000
_cell.angle_alpha   90.00
_cell.angle_beta   90.00
_cell.angle_gamma   90.00
#
_symmetry.space_group_name_H-M   'P 1'
#
loop_
_entity.id
_entity.type
_entity.pdbx_description
1 polymer ?
#
loop_
_entity_poly.entity_id
_entity_poly.type
_entity_poly.pdbx_seq_one_letter_code
_entity_poly.pdbx_strand_id
1 'polypeptide(L)'
;MDLYHFTAIPMLHSILASEGLREGYLTLYDGTILYNKVWLTTSPLPYGHGLCNGTEKLSESEKSFMRRVGNISESTSINGTHNKKLIRLKIDTEWIKKQPGFCSYKKLMRDLGQPKAYVKYVGAMGVEGARGMTDEQISKIMRKGNTKEDTWYIFNGVIPPSKIVSVEYMETKDKYIPYDFELHGRGYIENSGIYPISSLLLSDLNHTMRNITFLPGSVIAFCHKANSEENILFRHVLFTCSISLRNFSVLIATGDETSFYIHLDVLKSWTQKNSKVLCQLFEKARESYHRYYG
;
A
#
# COMPACT_ATOMS: atom_id res chain seq x y z
N MET A 1 -17.31 17.41 -5.32
CA MET A 1 -15.84 17.40 -5.18
C MET A 1 -15.45 15.97 -4.87
N ASP A 2 -14.60 15.37 -5.68
CA ASP A 2 -14.10 14.01 -5.43
C ASP A 2 -12.82 14.05 -4.60
N LEU A 3 -12.55 12.98 -3.86
CA LEU A 3 -11.32 12.77 -3.09
C LEU A 3 -10.62 11.51 -3.58
N TYR A 4 -9.32 11.63 -3.81
CA TYR A 4 -8.48 10.58 -4.34
C TYR A 4 -7.31 10.28 -3.40
N HIS A 5 -6.89 9.01 -3.39
CA HIS A 5 -5.63 8.57 -2.82
C HIS A 5 -4.79 7.88 -3.89
N PHE A 6 -3.51 8.20 -3.96
CA PHE A 6 -2.58 7.55 -4.89
C PHE A 6 -1.69 6.56 -4.15
N THR A 7 -1.57 5.36 -4.71
CA THR A 7 -0.81 4.27 -4.08
C THR A 7 -0.12 3.38 -5.11
N ALA A 8 0.70 2.44 -4.63
CA ALA A 8 1.35 1.45 -5.46
C ALA A 8 0.56 0.13 -5.48
N ILE A 9 0.76 -0.68 -6.51
CA ILE A 9 0.07 -1.98 -6.67
C ILE A 9 0.25 -2.90 -5.43
N PRO A 10 1.46 -3.10 -4.87
CA PRO A 10 1.61 -3.93 -3.67
C PRO A 10 0.86 -3.39 -2.45
N MET A 11 0.82 -2.05 -2.31
CA MET A 11 0.12 -1.40 -1.20
C MET A 11 -1.40 -1.49 -1.37
N LEU A 12 -1.92 -1.40 -2.60
CA LEU A 12 -3.34 -1.60 -2.91
C LEU A 12 -3.83 -2.93 -2.34
N HIS A 13 -3.11 -4.03 -2.60
CA HIS A 13 -3.53 -5.36 -2.14
C HIS A 13 -3.49 -5.49 -0.62
N SER A 14 -2.54 -4.82 0.04
CA SER A 14 -2.56 -4.71 1.50
C SER A 14 -3.80 -3.94 1.97
N ILE A 15 -4.10 -2.79 1.38
CA ILE A 15 -5.25 -1.95 1.73
C ILE A 15 -6.58 -2.71 1.57
N LEU A 16 -6.78 -3.39 0.44
CA LEU A 16 -8.03 -4.09 0.15
C LEU A 16 -8.22 -5.37 0.98
N ALA A 17 -7.13 -6.06 1.31
CA ALA A 17 -7.17 -7.33 2.04
C ALA A 17 -6.97 -7.18 3.56
N SER A 18 -6.92 -5.95 4.08
CA SER A 18 -6.80 -5.65 5.52
C SER A 18 -7.89 -4.66 5.97
N GLU A 19 -7.73 -4.04 7.14
CA GLU A 19 -8.66 -3.08 7.74
C GLU A 19 -8.90 -1.81 6.89
N GLY A 20 -8.14 -1.61 5.82
CA GLY A 20 -8.30 -0.51 4.88
C GLY A 20 -7.10 0.44 4.85
N LEU A 21 -7.34 1.65 4.35
CA LEU A 21 -6.32 2.69 4.24
C LEU A 21 -6.20 3.45 5.55
N ARG A 22 -5.08 3.23 6.26
CA ARG A 22 -4.76 3.88 7.54
C ARG A 22 -3.34 4.46 7.61
N GLU A 23 -2.45 3.93 6.77
CA GLU A 23 -1.02 4.19 6.82
C GLU A 23 -0.66 5.51 6.14
N GLY A 24 0.38 6.15 6.67
CA GLY A 24 0.94 7.41 6.19
C GLY A 24 1.44 8.28 7.33
N TYR A 25 2.21 9.32 7.00
CA TYR A 25 2.80 10.21 8.00
C TYR A 25 2.74 11.66 7.54
N LEU A 26 2.79 12.56 8.52
CA LEU A 26 2.97 13.99 8.34
C LEU A 26 4.20 14.43 9.15
N THR A 27 5.16 15.07 8.50
CA THR A 27 6.31 15.67 9.18
C THR A 27 6.03 17.13 9.49
N LEU A 28 6.38 17.56 10.70
CA LEU A 28 6.32 18.95 11.15
C LEU A 28 7.66 19.66 10.92
N TYR A 29 7.67 20.98 11.04
CA TYR A 29 8.86 21.80 10.78
C TYR A 29 10.05 21.44 11.69
N ASP A 30 9.78 21.08 12.94
CA ASP A 30 10.78 20.64 13.93
C ASP A 30 11.29 19.21 13.72
N GLY A 31 10.78 18.51 12.70
CA GLY A 31 11.10 17.12 12.39
C GLY A 31 10.22 16.10 13.10
N THR A 32 9.27 16.51 13.95
CA THR A 32 8.30 15.62 14.59
C THR A 32 7.47 14.89 13.52
N ILE A 33 7.28 13.58 13.70
CA ILE A 33 6.53 12.74 12.75
C ILE A 33 5.21 12.32 13.39
N LEU A 34 4.11 12.71 12.74
CA LEU A 34 2.77 12.27 13.10
C LEU A 34 2.38 11.10 12.21
N TYR A 35 2.24 9.92 12.80
CA TYR A 35 1.87 8.68 12.10
C TYR A 35 0.35 8.55 11.90
N ASN A 36 -0.06 7.52 11.14
CA ASN A 36 -1.45 7.18 10.82
C ASN A 36 -2.22 8.35 10.18
N LYS A 37 -1.55 9.04 9.24
CA LYS A 37 -2.12 10.16 8.48
C LYS A 37 -2.38 9.73 7.05
N VAL A 38 -3.65 9.55 6.71
CA VAL A 38 -4.06 9.24 5.35
C VAL A 38 -4.08 10.51 4.53
N TRP A 39 -3.29 10.52 3.45
CA TRP A 39 -3.22 11.62 2.49
C TRP A 39 -4.25 11.46 1.40
N LEU A 40 -5.02 12.52 1.17
CA LEU A 40 -6.05 12.60 0.14
C LEU A 40 -5.86 13.88 -0.68
N THR A 41 -6.38 13.88 -1.90
CA THR A 41 -6.33 15.06 -2.77
C THR A 41 -7.58 15.19 -3.63
N THR A 42 -7.95 16.42 -3.97
CA THR A 42 -8.99 16.69 -4.96
C THR A 42 -8.46 16.72 -6.38
N SER A 43 -7.14 16.65 -6.56
CA SER A 43 -6.50 16.53 -7.87
C SER A 43 -6.72 15.11 -8.41
N PRO A 44 -7.34 14.96 -9.60
CA PRO A 44 -7.53 13.64 -10.20
C PRO A 44 -6.22 13.06 -10.77
N LEU A 45 -5.18 13.88 -10.93
CA LEU A 45 -3.90 13.46 -11.51
C LEU A 45 -2.78 13.44 -10.45
N PRO A 46 -1.79 12.54 -10.58
CA PRO A 46 -0.77 12.28 -9.55
C PRO A 46 0.36 13.32 -9.49
N TYR A 47 0.40 14.29 -10.40
CA TYR A 47 1.52 15.23 -10.54
C TYR A 47 1.50 16.35 -9.49
N GLY A 48 2.68 16.67 -8.95
CA GLY A 48 2.82 17.72 -7.92
C GLY A 48 2.50 17.26 -6.50
N HIS A 49 2.37 15.94 -6.28
CA HIS A 49 2.00 15.33 -4.99
C HIS A 49 3.17 14.62 -4.27
N GLY A 50 4.40 14.73 -4.79
CA GLY A 50 5.58 14.10 -4.17
C GLY A 50 5.57 12.56 -4.24
N LEU A 51 4.80 12.00 -5.19
CA LEU A 51 4.64 10.55 -5.36
C LEU A 51 5.84 9.96 -6.09
N CYS A 52 6.33 8.84 -5.57
CA CYS A 52 7.39 8.06 -6.22
C CYS A 52 6.91 7.45 -7.54
N ASN A 53 7.80 7.36 -8.52
CA ASN A 53 7.58 6.70 -9.81
C ASN A 53 8.27 5.33 -9.92
N GLY A 54 9.04 4.93 -8.90
CA GLY A 54 9.71 3.64 -8.84
C GLY A 54 11.11 3.62 -9.48
N THR A 55 11.60 4.75 -9.97
CA THR A 55 12.94 4.90 -10.54
C THR A 55 13.90 5.67 -9.63
N GLU A 56 13.43 6.06 -8.44
CA GLU A 56 14.23 6.85 -7.51
C GLU A 56 15.42 6.05 -6.96
N LYS A 57 16.60 6.67 -6.97
CA LYS A 57 17.77 6.20 -6.23
C LYS A 57 17.84 6.96 -4.91
N LEU A 58 17.58 6.25 -3.82
CA LEU A 58 17.55 6.83 -2.49
C LEU A 58 18.98 7.02 -1.95
N SER A 59 19.26 8.22 -1.46
CA SER A 59 20.43 8.52 -0.64
C SER A 59 20.37 7.80 0.73
N GLU A 60 21.50 7.70 1.43
CA GLU A 60 21.52 7.07 2.76
C GLU A 60 20.69 7.81 3.81
N SER A 61 20.59 9.14 3.70
CA SER A 61 19.71 9.93 4.57
C SER A 61 18.23 9.64 4.30
N GLU A 62 17.85 9.46 3.02
CA GLU A 62 16.48 9.06 2.65
C GLU A 62 16.17 7.62 3.09
N LYS A 63 17.11 6.69 2.92
CA LYS A 63 16.95 5.32 3.44
C LYS A 63 16.80 5.32 4.95
N SER A 64 17.61 6.10 5.66
CA SER A 64 17.54 6.25 7.12
C SER A 64 16.20 6.85 7.54
N PHE A 65 15.70 7.86 6.82
CA PHE A 65 14.37 8.41 7.06
C PHE A 65 13.27 7.37 6.81
N MET A 66 13.34 6.63 5.70
CA MET A 66 12.39 5.56 5.37
C MET A 66 12.35 4.46 6.43
N ARG A 67 13.50 4.08 6.99
CA ARG A 67 13.57 3.13 8.11
C ARG A 67 12.83 3.65 9.33
N ARG A 68 13.02 4.92 9.71
CA ARG A 68 12.33 5.55 10.85
C ARG A 68 10.82 5.63 10.65
N VAL A 69 10.34 6.01 9.46
CA VAL A 69 8.90 6.13 9.20
C VAL A 69 8.21 4.78 8.98
N GLY A 70 8.93 3.80 8.44
CA GLY A 70 8.39 2.46 8.18
C GLY A 70 8.59 1.49 9.34
N ASN A 71 9.24 1.90 10.42
CA ASN A 71 9.69 1.03 11.51
C ASN A 71 10.44 -0.22 10.98
N ILE A 72 11.35 0.01 10.01
CA ILE A 72 12.09 -1.04 9.31
C ILE A 72 13.46 -1.19 9.97
N SER A 73 13.87 -2.44 10.21
CA SER A 73 15.20 -2.77 10.74
C SER A 73 16.32 -2.20 9.88
N GLU A 74 17.44 -1.79 10.50
CA GLU A 74 18.63 -1.34 9.79
C GLU A 74 19.22 -2.41 8.86
N SER A 75 19.08 -3.68 9.24
CA SER A 75 19.53 -4.83 8.46
C SER A 75 18.70 -5.10 7.20
N THR A 76 17.50 -4.51 7.10
CA THR A 76 16.65 -4.67 5.91
C THR A 76 17.15 -3.75 4.79
N SER A 77 17.43 -4.34 3.63
CA SER A 77 17.81 -3.60 2.44
C SER A 77 16.60 -2.89 1.83
N ILE A 78 16.81 -1.62 1.46
CA ILE A 78 15.84 -0.81 0.72
C ILE A 78 16.33 -0.74 -0.71
N ASN A 79 15.77 -1.61 -1.56
CA ASN A 79 16.22 -1.80 -2.94
C ASN A 79 15.61 -0.80 -3.93
N GLY A 80 14.59 -0.05 -3.51
CA GLY A 80 13.94 0.95 -4.34
C GLY A 80 12.60 1.40 -3.80
N THR A 81 11.91 2.20 -4.60
CA THR A 81 10.56 2.69 -4.36
C THR A 81 9.59 1.99 -5.30
N HIS A 82 8.29 1.99 -4.95
CA HIS A 82 7.25 1.59 -5.88
C HIS A 82 6.67 2.81 -6.61
N ASN A 83 6.15 2.58 -7.82
CA ASN A 83 5.44 3.61 -8.56
C ASN A 83 4.06 3.84 -7.94
N LYS A 84 3.93 4.92 -7.16
CA LYS A 84 2.69 5.33 -6.50
C LYS A 84 1.74 6.09 -7.42
N LYS A 85 2.13 6.38 -8.65
CA LYS A 85 1.27 7.03 -9.65
C LYS A 85 0.32 6.03 -10.32
N LEU A 86 0.60 4.73 -10.27
CA LEU A 86 -0.16 3.73 -11.02
C LEU A 86 -1.57 3.50 -10.51
N ILE A 87 -1.80 3.56 -9.20
CA ILE A 87 -3.12 3.30 -8.62
C ILE A 87 -3.71 4.59 -8.06
N ARG A 88 -4.95 4.88 -8.47
CA ARG A 88 -5.80 5.92 -7.89
C ARG A 88 -7.02 5.26 -7.25
N LEU A 89 -7.25 5.57 -5.98
CA LEU A 89 -8.45 5.19 -5.25
C LEU A 89 -9.37 6.40 -5.19
N LYS A 90 -10.63 6.24 -5.58
CA LYS A 90 -11.68 7.24 -5.33
C LYS A 90 -12.36 6.92 -4.01
N ILE A 91 -12.44 7.88 -3.10
CA ILE A 91 -13.01 7.72 -1.77
C ILE A 91 -14.46 8.22 -1.74
N ASP A 92 -15.32 7.59 -0.92
CA ASP A 92 -16.66 8.06 -0.60
C ASP A 92 -16.57 9.43 0.12
N THR A 93 -16.68 10.50 -0.66
CA THR A 93 -16.54 11.87 -0.17
C THR A 93 -17.63 12.24 0.83
N GLU A 94 -18.85 11.73 0.67
CA GLU A 94 -19.97 12.06 1.54
C GLU A 94 -19.82 11.43 2.93
N TRP A 95 -19.26 10.22 2.97
CA TRP A 95 -18.91 9.57 4.23
C TRP A 95 -17.72 10.26 4.91
N ILE A 96 -16.62 10.50 4.20
CA ILE A 96 -15.37 10.95 4.84
C ILE A 96 -15.46 12.38 5.40
N LYS A 97 -16.21 13.27 4.75
CA LYS A 97 -16.43 14.64 5.23
C LYS A 97 -17.15 14.71 6.58
N LYS A 98 -17.89 13.66 6.94
CA LYS A 98 -18.61 13.55 8.20
C LYS A 98 -17.75 12.94 9.32
N GLN A 99 -16.57 12.41 9.00
CA GLN A 99 -15.72 11.76 9.98
C GLN A 99 -14.91 12.77 10.80
N PRO A 100 -14.78 12.57 12.11
CA PRO A 100 -13.84 13.35 12.92
C PRO A 100 -12.42 13.11 12.42
N GLY A 101 -11.57 14.14 12.48
CA GLY A 101 -10.19 14.05 12.04
C GLY A 101 -9.97 14.17 10.53
N PHE A 102 -11.01 14.38 9.72
CA PHE A 102 -10.88 14.80 8.32
C PHE A 102 -10.73 16.33 8.24
N CYS A 103 -9.65 16.80 7.61
CA CYS A 103 -9.36 18.23 7.51
C CYS A 103 -8.54 18.56 6.25
N SER A 104 -8.63 19.80 5.76
CA SER A 104 -7.70 20.26 4.73
C SER A 104 -6.30 20.41 5.32
N TYR A 105 -5.29 20.06 4.54
CA TYR A 105 -3.90 20.10 4.97
C TYR A 105 -3.50 21.48 5.51
N LYS A 106 -3.83 22.56 4.81
CA LYS A 106 -3.51 23.92 5.26
C LYS A 106 -4.19 24.32 6.56
N LYS A 107 -5.43 23.86 6.78
CA LYS A 107 -6.11 24.08 8.07
C LYS A 107 -5.36 23.34 9.17
N LEU A 108 -5.08 22.05 8.98
CA LEU A 108 -4.34 21.24 9.95
C LEU A 108 -3.00 21.87 10.32
N MET A 109 -2.19 22.24 9.32
CA MET A 109 -0.88 22.82 9.56
C MET A 109 -0.94 24.14 10.33
N ARG A 110 -1.94 24.99 10.05
CA ARG A 110 -2.17 26.22 10.82
C ARG A 110 -2.58 25.91 12.26
N ASP A 111 -3.49 24.96 12.45
CA ASP A 111 -3.99 24.57 13.77
C ASP A 111 -2.86 23.93 14.61
N LEU A 112 -1.86 23.30 13.96
CA LEU A 112 -0.61 22.81 14.56
C LEU A 112 0.50 23.88 14.68
N GLY A 113 0.20 25.15 14.45
CA GLY A 113 1.15 26.27 14.59
C GLY A 113 2.30 26.27 13.59
N GLN A 114 2.18 25.58 12.46
CA GLN A 114 3.27 25.42 11.50
C GLN A 114 3.49 26.68 10.65
N PRO A 115 4.75 27.06 10.37
CA PRO A 115 5.04 28.26 9.56
C PRO A 115 4.44 28.17 8.15
N LYS A 116 3.80 29.25 7.66
CA LYS A 116 3.25 29.30 6.30
C LYS A 116 4.29 28.99 5.22
N ALA A 117 5.54 29.44 5.42
CA ALA A 117 6.65 29.16 4.52
C ALA A 117 6.97 27.66 4.47
N TYR A 118 6.92 26.95 5.60
CA TYR A 118 7.11 25.51 5.65
C TYR A 118 6.00 24.77 4.90
N VAL A 119 4.74 25.14 5.13
CA VAL A 119 3.58 24.56 4.40
C VAL A 119 3.76 24.72 2.88
N LYS A 120 4.22 25.89 2.43
CA LYS A 120 4.50 26.15 1.01
C LYS A 120 5.72 25.38 0.50
N TYR A 121 6.74 25.21 1.33
CA TYR A 121 7.91 24.39 1.02
C TYR A 121 7.53 22.92 0.80
N VAL A 122 6.70 22.32 1.68
CA VAL A 122 6.20 20.95 1.47
C VAL A 122 5.45 20.84 0.13
N GLY A 123 4.63 21.84 -0.19
CA GLY A 123 4.00 21.98 -1.51
C GLY A 123 4.99 21.97 -2.68
N ALA A 124 6.10 22.70 -2.56
CA ALA A 124 7.15 22.77 -3.57
C ALA A 124 7.92 21.45 -3.72
N MET A 125 8.17 20.74 -2.61
CA MET A 125 8.80 19.41 -2.61
C MET A 125 7.92 18.34 -3.28
N GLY A 126 6.63 18.61 -3.46
CA GLY A 126 5.73 17.75 -4.22
C GLY A 126 5.95 17.79 -5.74
N VAL A 127 6.67 18.81 -6.25
CA VAL A 127 6.96 18.97 -7.68
C VAL A 127 7.99 17.94 -8.13
N GLU A 128 7.78 17.38 -9.32
CA GLU A 128 8.69 16.37 -9.88
C GLU A 128 10.10 16.93 -10.03
N GLY A 129 11.10 16.17 -9.56
CA GLY A 129 12.50 16.59 -9.56
C GLY A 129 12.89 17.62 -8.49
N ALA A 130 11.97 18.09 -7.64
CA ALA A 130 12.25 19.11 -6.62
C ALA A 130 13.42 18.74 -5.69
N ARG A 131 13.61 17.45 -5.40
CA ARG A 131 14.71 16.96 -4.54
C ARG A 131 16.11 17.24 -5.11
N GLY A 132 16.25 17.42 -6.42
CA GLY A 132 17.51 17.74 -7.08
C GLY A 132 17.72 19.24 -7.31
N MET A 133 16.80 20.09 -6.84
CA MET A 133 16.84 21.53 -7.08
C MET A 133 17.59 22.29 -5.98
N THR A 134 18.13 23.45 -6.32
CA THR A 134 18.73 24.39 -5.35
C THR A 134 17.66 25.14 -4.55
N ASP A 135 18.04 25.71 -3.40
CA ASP A 135 17.13 26.51 -2.57
C ASP A 135 16.50 27.70 -3.32
N GLU A 136 17.24 28.30 -4.25
CA GLU A 136 16.77 29.40 -5.10
C GLU A 136 15.68 28.94 -6.08
N GLN A 137 15.86 27.74 -6.66
CA GLN A 137 14.89 27.12 -7.55
C GLN A 137 13.61 26.74 -6.78
N ILE A 138 13.74 26.18 -5.57
CA ILE A 138 12.61 25.89 -4.68
C ILE A 138 11.89 27.18 -4.28
N SER A 139 12.63 28.21 -3.89
CA SER A 139 12.07 29.53 -3.56
C SER A 139 11.32 30.16 -4.74
N LYS A 140 11.77 29.93 -5.97
CA LYS A 140 11.05 30.36 -7.19
C LYS A 140 9.74 29.59 -7.37
N ILE A 141 9.72 28.27 -7.12
CA ILE A 141 8.51 27.45 -7.18
C ILE A 141 7.48 27.91 -6.13
N MET A 142 7.93 28.12 -4.89
CA MET A 142 7.08 28.61 -3.79
C MET A 142 6.40 29.94 -4.14
N ARG A 143 7.12 30.86 -4.80
CA ARG A 143 6.58 32.16 -5.23
C ARG A 143 5.64 32.08 -6.43
N LYS A 144 5.93 31.21 -7.41
CA LYS A 144 5.12 31.07 -8.64
C LYS A 144 3.75 30.42 -8.40
N GLY A 145 3.55 29.71 -7.29
CA GLY A 145 2.25 29.17 -6.89
C GLY A 145 1.87 27.84 -7.56
N ASN A 146 2.77 27.19 -8.31
CA ASN A 146 2.50 25.92 -9.01
C ASN A 146 2.53 24.67 -8.11
N THR A 147 2.20 24.83 -6.82
CA THR A 147 2.24 23.76 -5.82
C THR A 147 0.82 23.29 -5.50
N LYS A 148 0.67 22.09 -4.91
CA LYS A 148 -0.63 21.42 -4.79
C LYS A 148 -1.19 21.36 -3.38
N GLU A 149 -0.58 22.01 -2.40
CA GLU A 149 -0.98 21.92 -0.99
C GLU A 149 -2.41 22.37 -0.70
N ASP A 150 -3.00 23.21 -1.56
CA ASP A 150 -4.41 23.62 -1.48
C ASP A 150 -5.40 22.50 -1.87
N THR A 151 -4.94 21.46 -2.57
CA THR A 151 -5.78 20.32 -2.95
C THR A 151 -5.71 19.18 -1.94
N TRP A 152 -4.82 19.26 -0.93
CA TRP A 152 -4.52 18.16 -0.02
C TRP A 152 -5.44 18.16 1.21
N TYR A 153 -5.81 16.95 1.62
CA TYR A 153 -6.59 16.67 2.81
C TYR A 153 -5.91 15.57 3.60
N ILE A 154 -6.05 15.64 4.92
CA ILE A 154 -5.53 14.65 5.85
C ILE A 154 -6.71 14.05 6.61
N PHE A 155 -6.71 12.72 6.74
CA PHE A 155 -7.61 12.01 7.61
C PHE A 155 -6.83 11.26 8.68
N ASN A 156 -7.20 11.50 9.94
CA ASN A 156 -6.67 10.80 11.11
C ASN A 156 -7.61 9.66 11.51
N GLY A 157 -7.58 8.57 10.75
CA GLY A 157 -8.45 7.42 10.95
C GLY A 157 -8.23 6.36 9.87
N VAL A 158 -9.12 5.37 9.85
CA VAL A 158 -9.09 4.26 8.88
C VAL A 158 -10.20 4.46 7.86
N ILE A 159 -9.86 4.43 6.57
CA ILE A 159 -10.84 4.35 5.48
C ILE A 159 -11.03 2.88 5.15
N PRO A 160 -12.15 2.25 5.55
CA PRO A 160 -12.36 0.84 5.31
C PRO A 160 -12.54 0.56 3.81
N PRO A 161 -12.27 -0.67 3.33
CA PRO A 161 -12.39 -1.00 1.91
C PRO A 161 -13.78 -0.69 1.32
N SER A 162 -14.84 -0.81 2.12
CA SER A 162 -16.22 -0.47 1.72
C SER A 162 -16.46 1.02 1.42
N LYS A 163 -15.50 1.90 1.72
CA LYS A 163 -15.54 3.35 1.42
C LYS A 163 -14.60 3.75 0.29
N ILE A 164 -13.97 2.78 -0.36
CA ILE A 164 -13.27 2.95 -1.63
C ILE A 164 -14.30 2.71 -2.75
N VAL A 165 -14.70 3.78 -3.43
CA VAL A 165 -15.75 3.77 -4.46
C VAL A 165 -15.23 3.19 -5.78
N SER A 166 -13.96 3.43 -6.11
CA SER A 166 -13.32 2.81 -7.25
C SER A 166 -11.82 2.64 -7.03
N VAL A 167 -11.27 1.61 -7.66
CA VAL A 167 -9.85 1.34 -7.78
C VAL A 167 -9.51 1.46 -9.27
N GLU A 168 -8.59 2.36 -9.59
CA GLU A 168 -8.25 2.67 -10.98
C GLU A 168 -6.75 2.55 -11.23
N TYR A 169 -6.41 2.13 -12.45
CA TYR A 169 -5.05 1.95 -12.95
C TYR A 169 -4.71 3.00 -14.02
N MET A 170 -3.52 3.58 -13.95
CA MET A 170 -3.02 4.48 -14.99
C MET A 170 -2.51 3.68 -16.20
N GLU A 171 -3.37 3.44 -17.18
CA GLU A 171 -3.05 2.70 -18.42
C GLU A 171 -2.07 3.49 -19.31
N THR A 172 -2.36 4.78 -19.48
CA THR A 172 -1.49 5.72 -20.19
C THR A 172 -1.39 7.02 -19.40
N LYS A 173 -0.48 7.90 -19.80
CA LYS A 173 -0.32 9.21 -19.15
C LYS A 173 -1.68 9.91 -19.06
N ASP A 174 -2.01 10.38 -17.86
CA ASP A 174 -3.25 11.09 -17.53
C ASP A 174 -4.56 10.28 -17.65
N LYS A 175 -4.52 9.01 -18.07
CA LYS A 175 -5.71 8.17 -18.28
C LYS A 175 -5.77 7.03 -17.27
N TYR A 176 -6.78 7.09 -16.41
CA TYR A 176 -7.12 6.03 -15.47
C TYR A 176 -8.28 5.18 -15.98
N ILE A 177 -8.16 3.86 -15.86
CA ILE A 177 -9.19 2.86 -16.20
C ILE A 177 -9.48 1.99 -14.97
N PRO A 178 -10.60 1.26 -14.91
CA PRO A 178 -10.85 0.30 -13.82
C PRO A 178 -9.69 -0.68 -13.63
N TYR A 179 -9.27 -0.90 -12.39
CA TYR A 179 -8.20 -1.83 -12.08
C TYR A 179 -8.69 -3.27 -12.16
N ASP A 180 -8.03 -4.07 -13.00
CA ASP A 180 -8.10 -5.53 -13.00
C ASP A 180 -6.79 -6.13 -12.47
N PHE A 181 -6.89 -7.08 -11.55
CA PHE A 181 -5.72 -7.71 -10.94
C PHE A 181 -4.94 -8.59 -11.93
N GLU A 182 -5.61 -9.38 -12.76
CA GLU A 182 -4.95 -10.29 -13.68
C GLU A 182 -4.24 -9.52 -14.79
N LEU A 183 -4.86 -8.45 -15.30
CA LEU A 183 -4.29 -7.62 -16.37
C LEU A 183 -3.19 -6.67 -15.87
N HIS A 184 -3.38 -6.01 -14.73
CA HIS A 184 -2.48 -4.94 -14.29
C HIS A 184 -1.64 -5.30 -13.06
N GLY A 185 -2.16 -6.20 -12.21
CA GLY A 185 -1.61 -6.48 -10.89
C GLY A 185 -0.62 -7.64 -10.84
N ARG A 186 -1.01 -8.78 -11.39
CA ARG A 186 -0.31 -10.07 -11.22
C ARG A 186 1.16 -9.97 -11.56
N GLY A 187 1.49 -9.50 -12.77
CA GLY A 187 2.88 -9.36 -13.20
C GLY A 187 3.69 -8.42 -12.30
N TYR A 188 3.10 -7.31 -11.84
CA TYR A 188 3.77 -6.39 -10.93
C TYR A 188 4.08 -7.02 -9.56
N ILE A 189 3.12 -7.78 -9.02
CA ILE A 189 3.25 -8.45 -7.72
C ILE A 189 4.26 -9.60 -7.81
N GLU A 190 4.21 -10.42 -8.86
CA GLU A 190 5.18 -11.50 -9.09
C GLU A 190 6.61 -10.97 -9.29
N ASN A 191 6.77 -9.84 -10.00
CA ASN A 191 8.05 -9.14 -10.12
C ASN A 191 8.56 -8.55 -8.80
N SER A 192 7.73 -8.48 -7.76
CA SER A 192 8.15 -8.11 -6.39
C SER A 192 8.45 -9.32 -5.50
N GLY A 193 8.47 -10.53 -6.07
CA GLY A 193 8.75 -11.77 -5.36
C GLY A 193 7.58 -12.34 -4.55
N ILE A 194 6.39 -11.77 -4.72
CA ILE A 194 5.15 -12.24 -4.12
C ILE A 194 4.38 -13.01 -5.20
N TYR A 195 3.96 -14.24 -4.92
CA TYR A 195 3.33 -15.11 -5.92
C TYR A 195 1.89 -15.44 -5.53
N PRO A 196 0.89 -14.77 -6.11
CA PRO A 196 -0.52 -15.02 -5.81
C PRO A 196 -1.05 -16.28 -6.48
N ILE A 197 -1.99 -16.97 -5.84
CA ILE A 197 -2.67 -18.11 -6.45
C ILE A 197 -3.39 -17.71 -7.76
N SER A 198 -3.62 -18.68 -8.65
CA SER A 198 -4.33 -18.44 -9.91
C SER A 198 -5.80 -18.09 -9.66
N SER A 199 -6.44 -17.44 -10.65
CA SER A 199 -7.89 -17.18 -10.63
C SER A 199 -8.72 -18.47 -10.49
N LEU A 200 -8.26 -19.58 -11.06
CA LEU A 200 -8.89 -20.89 -10.93
C LEU A 200 -8.86 -21.39 -9.47
N LEU A 201 -7.70 -21.33 -8.81
CA LEU A 201 -7.57 -21.72 -7.40
C LEU A 201 -8.36 -20.78 -6.49
N LEU A 202 -8.37 -19.49 -6.79
CA LEU A 202 -9.15 -18.52 -6.03
C LEU A 202 -10.65 -18.80 -6.13
N SER A 203 -11.13 -19.17 -7.33
CA SER A 203 -12.52 -19.56 -7.54
C SER A 203 -12.88 -20.84 -6.75
N ASP A 204 -12.03 -21.87 -6.79
CA ASP A 204 -12.20 -23.11 -5.98
C ASP A 204 -12.21 -22.79 -4.47
N LEU A 205 -11.31 -21.94 -3.99
CA LEU A 205 -11.28 -21.49 -2.61
C LEU A 205 -12.58 -20.78 -2.23
N ASN A 206 -12.97 -19.75 -2.99
CA ASN A 206 -14.17 -18.96 -2.69
C ASN A 206 -15.46 -19.77 -2.77
N HIS A 207 -15.52 -20.80 -3.61
CA HIS A 207 -16.65 -21.74 -3.63
C HIS A 207 -16.72 -22.61 -2.36
N THR A 208 -15.57 -22.91 -1.76
CA THR A 208 -15.48 -23.71 -0.54
C THR A 208 -15.79 -22.88 0.73
N MET A 209 -15.49 -21.58 0.70
CA MET A 209 -15.71 -20.70 1.84
C MET A 209 -17.19 -20.34 2.03
N ARG A 210 -17.63 -20.21 3.29
CA ARG A 210 -18.95 -19.69 3.65
C ARG A 210 -18.81 -18.27 4.17
N ASN A 211 -19.65 -17.35 3.71
CA ASN A 211 -19.78 -15.97 4.23
C ASN A 211 -18.53 -15.07 4.14
N ILE A 212 -17.42 -15.55 3.57
CA ILE A 212 -16.24 -14.74 3.28
C ILE A 212 -15.77 -14.99 1.85
N THR A 213 -15.10 -14.00 1.28
CA THR A 213 -14.59 -14.06 -0.09
C THR A 213 -13.20 -13.43 -0.13
N PHE A 214 -12.23 -14.20 -0.61
CA PHE A 214 -10.89 -13.72 -0.86
C PHE A 214 -10.84 -12.95 -2.18
N LEU A 215 -10.16 -11.81 -2.14
CA LEU A 215 -9.94 -10.98 -3.32
C LEU A 215 -8.78 -11.53 -4.18
N PRO A 216 -8.75 -11.25 -5.48
CA PRO A 216 -7.56 -11.48 -6.30
C PRO A 216 -6.31 -10.85 -5.67
N GLY A 217 -5.20 -11.59 -5.63
CA GLY A 217 -3.96 -11.12 -5.00
C GLY A 217 -3.90 -11.26 -3.47
N SER A 218 -4.96 -11.71 -2.80
CA SER A 218 -5.02 -11.78 -1.33
C SER A 218 -4.43 -13.06 -0.74
N VAL A 219 -4.41 -14.16 -1.52
CA VAL A 219 -3.80 -15.44 -1.13
C VAL A 219 -2.50 -15.64 -1.89
N ILE A 220 -1.38 -15.69 -1.18
CA ILE A 220 -0.04 -15.54 -1.74
C ILE A 220 0.97 -16.50 -1.13
N ALA A 221 1.95 -16.91 -1.92
CA ALA A 221 3.21 -17.45 -1.45
C ALA A 221 4.29 -16.35 -1.44
N PHE A 222 5.07 -16.27 -0.37
CA PHE A 222 6.15 -15.30 -0.22
C PHE A 222 7.28 -15.90 0.62
N CYS A 223 8.52 -15.77 0.14
CA CYS A 223 9.72 -16.21 0.85
C CYS A 223 10.46 -14.98 1.37
N HIS A 224 10.48 -14.79 2.70
CA HIS A 224 11.05 -13.60 3.33
C HIS A 224 12.49 -13.79 3.84
N LYS A 225 12.96 -15.04 3.90
CA LYS A 225 14.33 -15.45 4.28
C LYS A 225 14.68 -16.80 3.66
N ALA A 226 15.97 -17.08 3.48
CA ALA A 226 16.46 -18.30 2.81
C ALA A 226 15.87 -19.61 3.40
N ASN A 227 15.70 -19.67 4.72
CA ASN A 227 15.15 -20.83 5.43
C ASN A 227 13.68 -20.63 5.83
N SER A 228 12.90 -19.89 5.03
CA SER A 228 11.45 -19.77 5.27
C SER A 228 10.80 -21.14 5.16
N GLU A 229 9.95 -21.48 6.11
CA GLU A 229 9.09 -22.65 5.98
C GLU A 229 8.14 -22.45 4.78
N GLU A 230 7.94 -23.51 3.99
CA GLU A 230 6.97 -23.52 2.90
C GLU A 230 5.58 -23.28 3.45
N ASN A 231 4.97 -22.18 3.04
CA ASN A 231 3.68 -21.76 3.57
C ASN A 231 2.85 -21.04 2.50
N ILE A 232 1.55 -20.96 2.77
CA ILE A 232 0.64 -20.10 2.02
C ILE A 232 0.01 -19.10 2.98
N LEU A 233 0.01 -17.82 2.59
CA LEU A 233 -0.58 -16.73 3.34
C LEU A 233 -1.96 -16.38 2.78
N PHE A 234 -2.96 -16.40 3.65
CA PHE A 234 -4.32 -15.93 3.40
C PHE A 234 -4.50 -14.57 4.04
N ARG A 235 -4.88 -13.56 3.26
CA ARG A 235 -5.20 -12.23 3.77
C ARG A 235 -6.66 -11.91 3.52
N HIS A 236 -7.37 -11.55 4.57
CA HIS A 236 -8.77 -11.14 4.52
C HIS A 236 -8.97 -9.94 5.45
N VAL A 237 -9.97 -9.11 5.18
CA VAL A 237 -10.28 -7.92 6.01
C VAL A 237 -10.49 -8.26 7.49
N LEU A 238 -10.98 -9.48 7.78
CA LEU A 238 -11.23 -9.96 9.14
C LEU A 238 -10.00 -10.60 9.80
N PHE A 239 -9.15 -11.28 9.03
CA PHE A 239 -8.01 -12.01 9.58
C PHE A 239 -6.92 -12.22 8.52
N THR A 240 -5.69 -12.40 8.99
CA THR A 240 -4.58 -12.88 8.19
C THR A 240 -4.03 -14.15 8.83
N CYS A 241 -3.83 -15.20 8.03
CA CYS A 241 -3.21 -16.42 8.53
C CYS A 241 -2.23 -17.04 7.54
N SER A 242 -1.17 -17.66 8.05
CA SER A 242 -0.22 -18.45 7.27
C SER A 242 -0.33 -19.91 7.67
N ILE A 243 -0.45 -20.80 6.69
CA ILE A 243 -0.54 -22.25 6.89
C ILE A 243 0.68 -22.93 6.29
N SER A 244 1.35 -23.77 7.07
CA SER A 244 2.45 -24.62 6.61
C SER A 244 1.99 -25.59 5.54
N LEU A 245 2.75 -25.72 4.44
CA LEU A 245 2.50 -26.71 3.41
C LEU A 245 3.06 -28.09 3.76
N ARG A 246 3.82 -28.21 4.87
CA ARG A 246 4.43 -29.48 5.31
C ARG A 246 3.52 -30.27 6.23
N ASN A 247 2.96 -29.60 7.24
CA ASN A 247 2.16 -30.24 8.29
C ASN A 247 0.79 -29.60 8.49
N PHE A 248 0.44 -28.58 7.68
CA PHE A 248 -0.84 -27.87 7.74
C PHE A 248 -1.14 -27.19 9.08
N SER A 249 -0.09 -26.94 9.88
CA SER A 249 -0.17 -26.12 11.08
C SER A 249 -0.26 -24.63 10.73
N VAL A 250 -0.81 -23.86 11.67
CA VAL A 250 -0.90 -22.40 11.56
C VAL A 250 0.42 -21.83 12.04
N LEU A 251 1.10 -21.08 11.19
CA LEU A 251 2.37 -20.42 11.52
C LEU A 251 2.15 -19.02 12.08
N ILE A 252 1.15 -18.31 11.54
CA ILE A 252 0.78 -16.94 11.91
C ILE A 252 -0.74 -16.86 11.85
N ALA A 253 -1.35 -16.21 12.83
CA ALA A 253 -2.74 -15.79 12.80
C ALA A 253 -2.87 -14.43 13.48
N THR A 254 -3.52 -13.47 12.81
CA THR A 254 -3.82 -12.14 13.34
C THR A 254 -5.20 -11.68 12.87
N GLY A 255 -5.82 -10.74 13.59
CA GLY A 255 -7.15 -10.23 13.30
C GLY A 255 -8.21 -10.82 14.24
N ASP A 256 -9.46 -10.90 13.76
CA ASP A 256 -10.59 -11.41 14.53
C ASP A 256 -10.50 -12.93 14.71
N GLU A 257 -10.24 -13.35 15.95
CA GLU A 257 -10.07 -14.77 16.31
C GLU A 257 -11.32 -15.58 16.00
N THR A 258 -12.51 -15.03 16.25
CA THR A 258 -13.78 -15.73 16.03
C THR A 258 -13.95 -16.09 14.56
N SER A 259 -13.80 -15.10 13.67
CA SER A 259 -13.86 -15.31 12.22
C SER A 259 -12.78 -16.28 11.75
N PHE A 260 -11.57 -16.18 12.28
CA PHE A 260 -10.48 -17.09 11.93
C PHE A 260 -10.81 -18.55 12.28
N TYR A 261 -11.20 -18.84 13.53
CA TYR A 261 -11.45 -20.20 13.98
C TYR A 261 -12.67 -20.84 13.30
N ILE A 262 -13.69 -20.07 12.92
CA ILE A 262 -14.83 -20.55 12.13
C ILE A 262 -14.38 -21.11 10.76
N HIS A 263 -13.30 -20.58 10.19
CA HIS A 263 -12.85 -20.89 8.84
C HIS A 263 -11.61 -21.80 8.78
N LEU A 264 -10.95 -22.04 9.92
CA LEU A 264 -9.64 -22.68 9.97
C LEU A 264 -9.63 -24.08 9.35
N ASP A 265 -10.59 -24.94 9.70
CA ASP A 265 -10.61 -26.32 9.21
C ASP A 265 -10.84 -26.39 7.70
N VAL A 266 -11.63 -25.45 7.15
CA VAL A 266 -11.86 -25.34 5.71
C VAL A 266 -10.59 -24.89 5.00
N LEU A 267 -9.89 -23.88 5.54
CA LEU A 267 -8.63 -23.40 4.99
C LEU A 267 -7.56 -24.49 4.99
N LYS A 268 -7.39 -25.21 6.11
CA LYS A 268 -6.46 -26.35 6.19
C LYS A 268 -6.78 -27.44 5.18
N SER A 269 -8.05 -27.86 5.12
CA SER A 269 -8.51 -28.89 4.19
C SER A 269 -8.28 -28.49 2.73
N TRP A 270 -8.57 -27.22 2.39
CA TRP A 270 -8.34 -26.68 1.06
C TRP A 270 -6.84 -26.62 0.71
N THR A 271 -6.00 -26.17 1.65
CA THR A 271 -4.54 -26.16 1.49
C THR A 271 -3.98 -27.57 1.28
N GLN A 272 -4.47 -28.55 2.04
CA GLN A 272 -4.05 -29.95 1.90
C GLN A 272 -4.40 -30.51 0.51
N LYS A 273 -5.65 -30.31 0.05
CA LYS A 273 -6.13 -30.70 -1.28
C LYS A 273 -5.26 -30.12 -2.41
N ASN A 274 -4.82 -28.87 -2.26
CA ASN A 274 -4.09 -28.13 -3.29
C ASN A 274 -2.56 -28.08 -3.08
N SER A 275 -2.04 -28.79 -2.09
CA SER A 275 -0.65 -28.72 -1.60
C SER A 275 0.39 -28.78 -2.72
N LYS A 276 0.26 -29.71 -3.68
CA LYS A 276 1.20 -29.84 -4.80
C LYS A 276 1.39 -28.54 -5.59
N VAL A 277 0.31 -27.84 -5.92
CA VAL A 277 0.36 -26.60 -6.70
C VAL A 277 0.85 -25.44 -5.83
N LEU A 278 0.47 -25.43 -4.55
CA LEU A 278 0.94 -24.40 -3.60
C LEU A 278 2.44 -24.52 -3.32
N CYS A 279 2.99 -25.73 -3.21
CA CYS A 279 4.44 -25.96 -3.10
C CYS A 279 5.17 -25.42 -4.32
N GLN A 280 4.69 -25.70 -5.54
CA GLN A 280 5.28 -25.15 -6.77
C GLN A 280 5.24 -23.62 -6.80
N LEU A 281 4.19 -23.01 -6.25
CA LEU A 281 4.07 -21.56 -6.14
C LEU A 281 5.09 -20.99 -5.14
N PHE A 282 5.29 -21.66 -4.01
CA PHE A 282 6.29 -21.28 -3.02
C PHE A 282 7.72 -21.43 -3.55
N GLU A 283 7.98 -22.44 -4.37
CA GLU A 283 9.28 -22.59 -5.04
C GLU A 283 9.64 -21.38 -5.90
N LYS A 284 8.68 -20.84 -6.66
CA LYS A 284 8.89 -19.59 -7.40
C LYS A 284 9.21 -18.41 -6.48
N ALA A 285 8.54 -18.32 -5.33
CA ALA A 285 8.82 -17.30 -4.32
C ALA A 285 10.24 -17.44 -3.75
N ARG A 286 10.69 -18.68 -3.53
CA ARG A 286 12.06 -18.97 -3.05
C ARG A 286 13.12 -18.65 -4.10
N GLU A 287 12.91 -19.03 -5.36
CA GLU A 287 13.79 -18.66 -6.48
C GLU A 287 13.91 -17.13 -6.61
N SER A 288 12.79 -16.41 -6.46
CA SER A 288 12.78 -14.95 -6.47
C SER A 288 13.59 -14.36 -5.32
N TYR A 289 13.43 -14.88 -4.10
CA TYR A 289 14.25 -14.46 -2.96
C TYR A 289 15.74 -14.61 -3.24
N HIS A 290 16.18 -15.76 -3.77
CA HIS A 290 17.59 -15.98 -4.12
C HIS A 290 18.08 -15.06 -5.24
N ARG A 291 17.22 -14.68 -6.19
CA ARG A 291 17.58 -13.71 -7.22
C ARG A 291 17.87 -12.31 -6.65
N TYR A 292 17.14 -11.90 -5.60
CA TYR A 292 17.27 -10.57 -5.02
C TYR A 292 18.28 -10.48 -3.88
N TYR A 293 18.51 -11.59 -3.16
CA TYR A 293 19.28 -11.60 -1.91
C TYR A 293 20.34 -12.71 -1.82
N GLY A 294 20.42 -13.57 -2.83
CA GLY A 294 21.42 -14.65 -2.92
C GLY A 294 22.70 -14.22 -3.62
#